data_AF-A0A938HC45-F1
#
_entry.id   AF-A0A938HC45-F1
#
_cell.length_a   1.000
_cell.length_b   1.000
_cell.length_c   1.000
_cell.angle_alpha   90.00
_cell.angle_beta   90.00
_cell.angle_gamma   90.00
#
_symmetry.space_group_name_H-M   'P 1'
#
loop_
_entity.id
_entity.type
_entity.pdbx_description
1 polymer ?
#
loop_
_entity_poly.entity_id
_entity_poly.type
_entity_poly.pdbx_seq_one_letter_code
_entity_poly.pdbx_strand_id
1 'polypeptide(L)'
;MKYENELSPELKEKMKKNLVYVGIFSIVMLFAGLTSGYYVSMGKSFWLKYPMPTGFYLSTLFIGLSSLSFWWAIQGAKKDKQGQLKGAMAATLLFGVAFIYFQFQGYNQLVEKGLNPVNDMLVTNGRYGEYYEFKYKGTLVAVDGNEYLINGKAIPSGEFKKIQAYFKQFENINRSAEFKLQRKNNDIELYYNGSPVVIKDNMLYANDSTQMTYSDVLRLSELAINIRDKRGDFFAHGTYGKDFAIYYAGKALAYKNRQLQYNGTVLKPHMQLSAMQAADTASAYLYLITFVHLLHVLIALLYLVKVAIASFTGKFSSQDTLSLRLSSIFWHFLGLLWLYLLVFLIFIH
;
A
#
# COMPACT_ATOMS: atom_id res chain seq x y z
N MET A 1 -36.13 -37.50 5.20
CA MET A 1 -35.38 -38.27 4.18
C MET A 1 -33.95 -37.75 4.12
N LYS A 2 -32.94 -38.60 4.37
CA LYS A 2 -31.53 -38.24 4.16
C LYS A 2 -31.19 -38.52 2.69
N TYR A 3 -31.46 -37.55 1.81
CA TYR A 3 -31.16 -37.63 0.37
C TYR A 3 -29.67 -37.85 0.05
N GLU A 4 -28.77 -37.74 1.04
CA GLU A 4 -27.34 -38.00 0.89
C GLU A 4 -27.00 -39.44 0.49
N ASN A 5 -27.87 -40.42 0.76
CA ASN A 5 -27.59 -41.83 0.46
C ASN A 5 -28.16 -42.31 -0.89
N GLU A 6 -28.89 -41.47 -1.63
CA GLU A 6 -29.55 -41.86 -2.90
C GLU A 6 -28.79 -41.42 -4.16
N LEU A 7 -27.81 -40.51 -4.03
CA LEU A 7 -27.02 -40.02 -5.16
C LEU A 7 -25.87 -40.98 -5.49
N SER A 8 -25.74 -41.37 -6.76
CA SER A 8 -24.61 -42.17 -7.23
C SER A 8 -23.27 -41.46 -6.94
N PRO A 9 -22.18 -42.20 -6.67
CA PRO A 9 -20.85 -41.60 -6.42
C PRO A 9 -20.40 -40.66 -7.56
N GLU A 10 -20.70 -41.01 -8.81
CA GLU A 10 -20.42 -40.20 -10.00
C GLU A 10 -21.18 -38.88 -10.00
N LEU A 11 -22.48 -38.92 -9.65
CA LEU A 11 -23.31 -37.72 -9.58
C LEU A 11 -22.82 -36.79 -8.46
N LYS A 12 -22.44 -37.33 -7.30
CA LYS A 12 -21.84 -36.56 -6.20
C LYS A 12 -20.52 -35.91 -6.63
N GLU A 13 -19.66 -36.61 -7.37
CA GLU A 13 -18.40 -36.06 -7.90
C GLU A 13 -18.67 -34.91 -8.88
N LYS A 14 -19.60 -35.10 -9.82
CA LYS A 14 -19.99 -34.07 -10.78
C LYS A 14 -20.54 -32.83 -10.10
N MET A 15 -21.43 -32.99 -9.11
CA MET A 15 -22.01 -31.88 -8.34
C MET A 15 -20.93 -31.08 -7.61
N LYS A 16 -19.99 -31.74 -6.91
CA LYS A 16 -18.91 -31.07 -6.18
C LYS A 16 -17.95 -30.33 -7.11
N LYS A 17 -17.58 -30.93 -8.25
CA LYS A 17 -16.75 -30.26 -9.27
C LYS A 17 -17.44 -29.02 -9.83
N ASN A 18 -18.71 -29.13 -10.20
CA ASN A 18 -19.47 -28.02 -10.73
C ASN A 18 -19.54 -26.85 -9.72
N LEU A 19 -19.74 -27.14 -8.43
CA LEU A 19 -19.75 -26.12 -7.39
C LEU A 19 -18.41 -25.36 -7.29
N VAL A 20 -17.28 -26.08 -7.40
CA VAL A 20 -15.94 -25.44 -7.44
C VAL A 20 -15.81 -24.54 -8.67
N TYR A 21 -16.25 -24.99 -9.84
CA TYR A 21 -16.19 -24.18 -11.06
C TYR A 21 -17.10 -22.95 -11.02
N VAL A 22 -18.30 -23.06 -10.46
CA VAL A 22 -19.16 -21.88 -10.23
C VAL A 22 -18.48 -20.89 -9.30
N GLY A 23 -17.87 -21.37 -8.20
CA GLY A 23 -17.11 -20.50 -7.29
C GLY A 23 -15.93 -19.82 -7.98
N ILE A 24 -15.14 -20.55 -8.78
CA ILE A 24 -14.05 -20.00 -9.58
C ILE A 24 -14.57 -18.93 -10.55
N PHE A 25 -15.66 -19.21 -11.27
CA PHE A 25 -16.25 -18.26 -12.21
C PHE A 25 -16.71 -16.97 -11.51
N SER A 26 -17.35 -17.08 -10.34
CA SER A 26 -17.74 -15.91 -9.54
C SER A 26 -16.53 -15.06 -9.12
N ILE A 27 -15.43 -15.70 -8.71
CA ILE A 27 -14.20 -14.99 -8.35
C ILE A 27 -13.60 -14.30 -9.58
N VAL A 28 -13.54 -14.98 -10.73
CA VAL A 28 -13.06 -14.39 -11.99
C VAL A 28 -13.87 -13.15 -12.34
N MET A 29 -15.20 -13.21 -12.27
CA MET A 29 -16.07 -12.07 -12.56
C MET A 29 -15.85 -10.89 -11.59
N LEU A 30 -15.67 -11.18 -10.29
CA LEU A 30 -15.35 -10.15 -9.29
C LEU A 30 -14.04 -9.43 -9.64
N PHE A 31 -12.96 -10.18 -9.88
CA PHE A 31 -11.66 -9.59 -10.20
C PHE A 31 -11.66 -8.86 -11.54
N ALA A 32 -12.35 -9.38 -12.56
CA ALA A 32 -12.52 -8.68 -13.83
C ALA A 32 -13.21 -7.32 -13.66
N GLY A 33 -14.22 -7.25 -12.79
CA GLY A 33 -14.88 -5.99 -12.43
C GLY A 33 -13.93 -5.01 -11.73
N LEU A 34 -13.15 -5.48 -10.76
CA LEU A 34 -12.19 -4.64 -10.03
C LEU A 34 -11.04 -4.14 -10.93
N THR A 35 -10.47 -4.99 -11.78
CA THR A 35 -9.42 -4.59 -12.73
C THR A 35 -9.93 -3.67 -13.82
N SER A 36 -11.18 -3.84 -14.27
CA SER A 36 -11.85 -2.90 -15.18
C SER A 36 -12.03 -1.53 -14.52
N GLY A 37 -12.52 -1.50 -13.28
CA GLY A 37 -12.64 -0.28 -12.49
C GLY A 37 -11.31 0.44 -12.31
N TYR A 38 -10.22 -0.28 -12.03
CA TYR A 38 -8.87 0.27 -11.97
C TYR A 38 -8.51 0.99 -13.29
N TYR A 39 -8.63 0.28 -14.41
CA TYR A 39 -8.22 0.79 -15.72
C TYR A 39 -9.01 2.03 -16.15
N VAL A 40 -10.33 2.00 -15.94
CA VAL A 40 -11.22 3.13 -16.27
C VAL A 40 -10.92 4.34 -15.39
N SER A 41 -10.70 4.14 -14.09
CA SER A 41 -10.39 5.22 -13.14
C SER A 41 -9.06 5.92 -13.45
N MET A 42 -8.06 5.18 -13.93
CA MET A 42 -6.78 5.73 -14.35
C MET A 42 -6.89 6.66 -15.58
N GLY A 43 -7.87 6.45 -16.45
CA GLY A 43 -7.95 7.11 -17.76
C GLY A 43 -8.16 8.63 -17.74
N LYS A 44 -8.81 9.19 -16.70
CA LYS A 44 -9.11 10.63 -16.61
C LYS A 44 -8.75 11.26 -15.26
N SER A 45 -7.98 10.54 -14.45
CA SER A 45 -7.57 10.99 -13.12
C SER A 45 -6.07 11.23 -13.07
N PHE A 46 -5.61 12.00 -12.08
CA PHE A 46 -4.21 11.96 -11.68
C PHE A 46 -3.93 10.59 -11.05
N TRP A 47 -2.86 9.95 -11.49
CA TRP A 47 -2.55 8.58 -11.13
C TRP A 47 -1.13 8.46 -10.61
N LEU A 48 -0.98 7.97 -9.39
CA LEU A 48 0.33 7.71 -8.81
C LEU A 48 0.84 6.35 -9.31
N LYS A 49 2.03 6.34 -9.90
CA LYS A 49 2.72 5.13 -10.35
C LYS A 49 3.99 4.93 -9.54
N TYR A 50 4.21 3.70 -9.07
CA TYR A 50 5.39 3.30 -8.31
C TYR A 50 5.74 1.82 -8.56
N PRO A 51 7.01 1.41 -8.38
CA PRO A 51 7.40 0.03 -8.60
C PRO A 51 6.81 -0.89 -7.54
N MET A 52 6.44 -2.11 -7.95
CA MET A 52 5.87 -3.09 -7.04
C MET A 52 6.90 -3.50 -5.95
N PRO A 53 6.44 -3.70 -4.70
CA PRO A 53 7.27 -4.21 -3.62
C PRO A 53 7.96 -5.55 -3.93
N THR A 54 9.19 -5.70 -3.43
CA THR A 54 9.95 -6.96 -3.53
C THR A 54 9.22 -8.14 -2.88
N GLY A 55 8.46 -7.88 -1.82
CA GLY A 55 7.62 -8.88 -1.14
C GLY A 55 6.61 -9.55 -2.07
N PHE A 56 6.02 -8.81 -3.01
CA PHE A 56 5.07 -9.39 -3.97
C PHE A 56 5.75 -10.35 -4.95
N TYR A 57 6.95 -10.05 -5.44
CA TYR A 57 7.72 -10.98 -6.29
C TYR A 57 8.10 -12.25 -5.55
N LEU A 58 8.59 -12.14 -4.31
CA LEU A 58 8.92 -13.31 -3.49
C LEU A 58 7.68 -14.15 -3.20
N SER A 59 6.54 -13.52 -2.90
CA SER A 59 5.29 -14.25 -2.71
C SER A 59 4.90 -15.05 -3.96
N THR A 60 5.08 -14.50 -5.17
CA THR A 60 4.80 -15.18 -6.43
C THR A 60 5.67 -16.44 -6.61
N LEU A 61 6.94 -16.38 -6.23
CA LEU A 61 7.80 -17.56 -6.21
C LEU A 61 7.23 -18.64 -5.28
N PHE A 62 6.85 -18.27 -4.05
CA PHE A 62 6.34 -19.23 -3.06
C PHE A 62 4.98 -19.83 -3.44
N ILE A 63 4.05 -19.07 -4.02
CA ILE A 63 2.78 -19.66 -4.49
C ILE A 63 2.97 -20.58 -5.69
N GLY A 64 3.97 -20.29 -6.54
CA GLY A 64 4.40 -21.19 -7.61
C GLY A 64 4.97 -22.51 -7.07
N LEU A 65 5.88 -22.44 -6.10
CA LEU A 65 6.44 -23.61 -5.41
C LEU A 65 5.36 -24.41 -4.67
N SER A 66 4.43 -23.73 -3.99
CA SER A 66 3.27 -24.35 -3.33
C SER A 66 2.39 -25.10 -4.34
N SER A 67 2.15 -24.51 -5.51
CA SER A 67 1.41 -25.19 -6.58
C SER A 67 2.15 -26.42 -7.11
N LEU A 68 3.46 -26.32 -7.35
CA LEU A 68 4.25 -27.45 -7.82
C LEU A 68 4.26 -28.60 -6.80
N SER A 69 4.41 -28.29 -5.51
CA SER A 69 4.36 -29.31 -4.45
C SER A 69 2.98 -29.95 -4.34
N PHE A 70 1.89 -29.20 -4.50
CA PHE A 70 0.53 -29.77 -4.43
C PHE A 70 0.27 -30.70 -5.63
N TRP A 71 0.70 -30.29 -6.83
CA TRP A 71 0.65 -31.16 -7.99
C TRP A 71 1.42 -32.47 -7.74
N TRP A 72 2.61 -32.38 -7.13
CA TRP A 72 3.42 -33.56 -6.81
C TRP A 72 2.77 -34.44 -5.73
N ALA A 73 2.02 -33.85 -4.79
CA ALA A 73 1.24 -34.57 -3.79
C ALA A 73 0.14 -35.44 -4.44
N ILE A 74 -0.56 -34.91 -5.46
CA ILE A 74 -1.56 -35.67 -6.22
C ILE A 74 -0.94 -36.88 -6.92
N GLN A 75 0.26 -36.73 -7.49
CA GLN A 75 0.94 -37.85 -8.13
C GLN A 75 1.32 -38.94 -7.11
N GLY A 76 1.67 -38.55 -5.89
CA GLY A 76 1.92 -39.48 -4.78
C GLY A 76 0.67 -40.25 -4.39
N ALA A 77 -0.47 -39.56 -4.23
CA ALA A 77 -1.75 -40.19 -3.91
C ALA A 77 -2.21 -41.17 -5.00
N LYS A 78 -2.07 -40.80 -6.29
CA LYS A 78 -2.45 -41.67 -7.42
C LYS A 78 -1.60 -42.95 -7.51
N LYS A 79 -0.37 -42.91 -7.03
CA LYS A 79 0.57 -44.06 -7.01
C LYS A 79 0.61 -44.77 -5.66
N ASP A 80 -0.33 -44.44 -4.76
CA ASP A 80 -0.39 -44.91 -3.37
C ASP A 80 0.93 -44.72 -2.56
N LYS A 81 1.76 -43.75 -2.96
CA LYS A 81 3.01 -43.38 -2.28
C LYS A 81 2.73 -42.40 -1.14
N GLN A 82 2.31 -42.94 0.01
CA GLN A 82 1.89 -42.15 1.18
C GLN A 82 2.98 -41.20 1.71
N GLY A 83 4.26 -41.61 1.71
CA GLY A 83 5.36 -40.73 2.13
C GLY A 83 5.51 -39.49 1.24
N GLN A 84 5.40 -39.67 -0.08
CA GLN A 84 5.43 -38.58 -1.05
C GLN A 84 4.25 -37.63 -0.86
N LEU A 85 3.03 -38.17 -0.69
CA LEU A 85 1.83 -37.38 -0.43
C LEU A 85 2.00 -36.50 0.81
N LYS A 86 2.38 -37.09 1.94
CA LYS A 86 2.54 -36.38 3.22
C LYS A 86 3.62 -35.29 3.15
N GLY A 87 4.79 -35.61 2.60
CA GLY A 87 5.88 -34.65 2.45
C GLY A 87 5.52 -33.49 1.53
N ALA A 88 4.89 -33.78 0.38
CA ALA A 88 4.49 -32.76 -0.59
C ALA A 88 3.35 -31.88 -0.07
N MET A 89 2.40 -32.42 0.69
CA MET A 89 1.35 -31.63 1.35
C MET A 89 1.92 -30.72 2.44
N ALA A 90 2.88 -31.19 3.23
CA ALA A 90 3.58 -30.35 4.21
C ALA A 90 4.33 -29.20 3.54
N ALA A 91 5.07 -29.48 2.45
CA ALA A 91 5.74 -28.46 1.67
C ALA A 91 4.74 -27.43 1.08
N THR A 92 3.59 -27.90 0.58
CA THR A 92 2.53 -27.04 0.05
C THR A 92 2.03 -26.04 1.09
N LEU A 93 1.78 -26.51 2.32
CA LEU A 93 1.38 -25.65 3.43
C LEU A 93 2.46 -24.65 3.81
N LEU A 94 3.71 -25.11 3.96
CA LEU A 94 4.84 -24.24 4.31
C LEU A 94 5.01 -23.12 3.29
N PHE A 95 4.98 -23.43 2.00
CA PHE A 95 5.05 -22.43 0.95
C PHE A 95 3.81 -21.54 0.87
N GLY A 96 2.62 -22.06 1.19
CA GLY A 96 1.39 -21.26 1.31
C GLY A 96 1.45 -20.24 2.45
N VAL A 97 2.01 -20.62 3.60
CA VAL A 97 2.25 -19.70 4.72
C VAL A 97 3.33 -18.67 4.35
N ALA A 98 4.41 -19.11 3.68
CA ALA A 98 5.45 -18.21 3.18
C ALA A 98 4.87 -17.17 2.19
N PHE A 99 3.98 -17.57 1.28
CA PHE A 99 3.26 -16.64 0.40
C PHE A 99 2.58 -15.52 1.19
N ILE A 100 1.81 -15.87 2.23
CA ILE A 100 1.09 -14.90 3.07
C ILE A 100 2.08 -13.99 3.81
N TYR A 101 3.15 -14.54 4.36
CA TYR A 101 4.18 -13.76 5.03
C TYR A 101 4.77 -12.69 4.09
N PHE A 102 5.14 -13.08 2.86
CA PHE A 102 5.70 -12.14 1.88
C PHE A 102 4.66 -11.15 1.32
N GLN A 103 3.37 -11.50 1.30
CA GLN A 103 2.28 -10.54 1.02
C GLN A 103 2.26 -9.40 2.05
N PHE A 104 2.31 -9.74 3.35
CA PHE A 104 2.36 -8.72 4.41
C PHE A 104 3.64 -7.90 4.37
N GLN A 105 4.79 -8.51 4.03
CA GLN A 105 6.02 -7.75 3.79
C GLN A 105 5.87 -6.77 2.62
N GLY A 106 5.18 -7.16 1.55
CA GLY A 106 4.85 -6.26 0.44
C GLY A 106 4.01 -5.06 0.87
N TYR A 107 2.98 -5.28 1.70
CA TYR A 107 2.19 -4.17 2.26
C TYR A 107 3.01 -3.24 3.17
N ASN A 108 3.87 -3.79 4.02
CA ASN A 108 4.75 -2.98 4.86
C ASN A 108 5.65 -2.07 4.02
N GLN A 109 6.20 -2.57 2.91
CA GLN A 109 7.02 -1.78 1.98
C GLN A 109 6.21 -0.65 1.31
N LEU A 110 4.92 -0.85 1.06
CA LEU A 110 4.05 0.22 0.55
C LEU A 110 3.85 1.31 1.62
N VAL A 111 3.50 0.91 2.84
CA VAL A 111 3.29 1.84 3.97
C VAL A 111 4.57 2.63 4.29
N GLU A 112 5.74 1.98 4.29
CA GLU A 112 7.04 2.65 4.48
C GLU A 112 7.32 3.70 3.40
N LYS A 113 6.79 3.48 2.19
CA LYS A 113 6.83 4.44 1.07
C LYS A 113 5.70 5.47 1.12
N GLY A 114 4.91 5.55 2.19
CA GLY A 114 3.78 6.49 2.29
C GLY A 114 2.58 6.14 1.42
N LEU A 115 2.55 4.93 0.86
CA LEU A 115 1.51 4.43 -0.03
C LEU A 115 0.47 3.66 0.80
N ASN A 116 -0.57 4.37 1.22
CA ASN A 116 -1.62 3.85 2.09
C ASN A 116 -2.94 3.68 1.32
N PRO A 117 -3.90 2.87 1.83
CA PRO A 117 -5.19 2.68 1.17
C PRO A 117 -6.02 3.96 1.03
N VAL A 118 -5.85 4.91 1.95
CA VAL A 118 -6.54 6.20 1.97
C VAL A 118 -5.52 7.28 2.29
N ASN A 119 -5.15 8.05 1.29
CA ASN A 119 -4.23 9.19 1.37
C ASN A 119 -4.46 10.11 0.17
N ASP A 120 -4.01 11.37 0.28
CA ASP A 120 -3.87 12.27 -0.85
C ASP A 120 -2.55 12.00 -1.60
N MET A 121 -2.46 12.42 -2.86
CA MET A 121 -1.19 12.30 -3.60
C MET A 121 -0.19 13.41 -3.23
N LEU A 122 -0.69 14.65 -3.17
CA LEU A 122 0.10 15.82 -2.82
C LEU A 122 -0.25 16.32 -1.42
N VAL A 123 0.73 16.91 -0.76
CA VAL A 123 0.51 17.63 0.50
C VAL A 123 -0.22 18.93 0.20
N THR A 124 -1.39 19.11 0.80
CA THR A 124 -2.18 20.33 0.76
C THR A 124 -2.18 21.00 2.13
N ASN A 125 -2.65 20.28 3.15
CA ASN A 125 -2.67 20.75 4.53
C ASN A 125 -1.26 20.78 5.11
N GLY A 126 -0.90 21.90 5.73
CA GLY A 126 0.45 22.11 6.28
C GLY A 126 1.57 22.03 5.24
N ARG A 127 1.31 22.36 3.97
CA ARG A 127 2.35 22.36 2.93
C ARG A 127 3.41 23.44 3.23
N TYR A 128 4.68 23.06 3.21
CA TYR A 128 5.79 23.99 3.45
C TYR A 128 5.77 25.16 2.45
N GLY A 129 5.96 26.38 2.95
CA GLY A 129 5.98 27.60 2.13
C GLY A 129 4.61 28.18 1.79
N GLU A 130 3.49 27.54 2.16
CA GLU A 130 2.16 28.13 1.98
C GLU A 130 1.86 29.17 3.06
N TYR A 131 1.97 28.76 4.32
CA TYR A 131 1.80 29.64 5.50
C TYR A 131 3.07 29.74 6.32
N TYR A 132 3.72 28.59 6.53
CA TYR A 132 4.86 28.48 7.42
C TYR A 132 6.12 28.09 6.65
N GLU A 133 7.21 28.75 7.01
CA GLU A 133 8.57 28.45 6.62
C GLU A 133 9.44 28.45 7.87
N PHE A 134 10.65 27.90 7.78
CA PHE A 134 11.60 28.06 8.87
C PHE A 134 13.02 28.20 8.36
N LYS A 135 13.82 28.96 9.12
CA LYS A 135 15.26 28.93 8.99
C LYS A 135 15.83 27.88 9.91
N TYR A 136 16.86 27.19 9.43
CA TYR A 136 17.70 26.34 10.25
C TYR A 136 19.13 26.89 10.26
N LYS A 137 19.66 27.17 11.46
CA LYS A 137 20.96 27.82 11.68
C LYS A 137 21.12 29.10 10.82
N GLY A 138 20.09 29.94 10.83
CA GLY A 138 20.06 31.23 10.11
C GLY A 138 19.83 31.15 8.59
N THR A 139 19.76 29.95 7.99
CA THR A 139 19.51 29.78 6.55
C THR A 139 18.08 29.31 6.30
N LEU A 140 17.36 29.93 5.36
CA LEU A 140 16.02 29.51 4.98
C LEU A 140 16.05 28.12 4.37
N VAL A 141 15.19 27.23 4.86
CA VAL A 141 15.04 25.89 4.29
C VAL A 141 14.19 25.98 3.02
N ALA A 142 14.66 25.37 1.95
CA ALA A 142 13.87 25.18 0.73
C ALA A 142 13.32 23.76 0.68
N VAL A 143 12.26 23.54 -0.11
CA VAL A 143 11.71 22.20 -0.33
C VAL A 143 11.54 21.94 -1.82
N ASP A 144 12.14 20.84 -2.28
CA ASP A 144 11.98 20.32 -3.64
C ASP A 144 11.44 18.88 -3.58
N GLY A 145 10.17 18.71 -3.92
CA GLY A 145 9.47 17.44 -3.72
C GLY A 145 9.38 17.13 -2.23
N ASN A 146 10.06 16.09 -1.77
CA ASN A 146 10.10 15.72 -0.34
C ASN A 146 11.45 16.03 0.31
N GLU A 147 12.39 16.62 -0.42
CA GLU A 147 13.70 16.96 0.12
C GLU A 147 13.69 18.36 0.71
N TYR A 148 14.09 18.46 1.98
CA TYR A 148 14.35 19.73 2.65
C TYR A 148 15.82 20.10 2.43
N LEU A 149 16.06 21.30 1.92
CA LEU A 149 17.34 21.75 1.39
C LEU A 149 17.85 22.99 2.14
N ILE A 150 19.14 23.04 2.40
CA ILE A 150 19.87 24.22 2.87
C ILE A 150 20.98 24.51 1.88
N ASN A 151 21.04 25.74 1.35
CA ASN A 151 21.99 26.13 0.30
C ASN A 151 21.99 25.16 -0.90
N GLY A 152 20.79 24.67 -1.27
CA GLY A 152 20.59 23.73 -2.37
C GLY A 152 21.02 22.28 -2.10
N LYS A 153 21.43 21.94 -0.86
CA LYS A 153 21.81 20.57 -0.48
C LYS A 153 20.83 19.98 0.53
N ALA A 154 20.51 18.70 0.38
CA ALA A 154 19.64 17.99 1.32
C ALA A 154 20.19 18.05 2.75
N ILE A 155 19.31 18.33 3.71
CA ILE A 155 19.66 18.35 5.13
C ILE A 155 20.06 16.93 5.56
N PRO A 156 21.25 16.74 6.16
CA PRO A 156 21.68 15.41 6.63
C PRO A 156 20.68 14.80 7.61
N SER A 157 20.46 13.50 7.53
CA SER A 157 19.44 12.80 8.33
C SER A 157 19.58 13.01 9.85
N GLY A 158 20.81 13.11 10.36
CA GLY A 158 21.07 13.42 11.77
C GLY A 158 20.65 14.83 12.18
N GLU A 159 20.83 15.83 11.30
CA GLU A 159 20.37 17.20 11.55
C GLU A 159 18.86 17.31 11.38
N PHE A 160 18.30 16.66 10.37
CA PHE A 160 16.86 16.65 10.14
C PHE A 160 16.10 16.04 11.34
N LYS A 161 16.65 15.02 12.01
CA LYS A 161 16.07 14.50 13.26
C LYS A 161 15.96 15.54 14.38
N LYS A 162 16.87 16.52 14.45
CA LYS A 162 16.78 17.63 15.42
C LYS A 162 15.63 18.57 15.07
N ILE A 163 15.42 18.84 13.78
CA ILE A 163 14.28 19.59 13.27
C ILE A 163 12.98 18.86 13.63
N GLN A 164 12.89 17.56 13.31
CA GLN A 164 11.73 16.73 13.67
C GLN A 164 11.44 16.74 15.18
N ALA A 165 12.48 16.63 16.01
CA ALA A 165 12.33 16.68 17.46
C ALA A 165 11.78 18.02 17.97
N TYR A 166 12.11 19.14 17.32
CA TYR A 166 11.53 20.44 17.62
C TYR A 166 10.07 20.52 17.17
N PHE A 167 9.77 20.10 15.94
CA PHE A 167 8.41 20.18 15.38
C PHE A 167 7.42 19.24 16.08
N LYS A 168 7.90 18.15 16.68
CA LYS A 168 7.06 17.20 17.44
C LYS A 168 6.19 17.86 18.52
N GLN A 169 6.62 18.99 19.07
CA GLN A 169 5.84 19.70 20.09
C GLN A 169 4.54 20.32 19.57
N PHE A 170 4.42 20.51 18.26
CA PHE A 170 3.23 21.09 17.62
C PHE A 170 2.21 20.03 17.18
N GLU A 171 2.51 18.72 17.29
CA GLU A 171 1.62 17.65 16.80
C GLU A 171 0.35 17.48 17.64
N ASN A 172 0.39 17.85 18.93
CA ASN A 172 -0.72 17.67 19.86
C ASN A 172 -1.23 19.03 20.33
N ILE A 173 -2.25 19.54 19.65
CA ILE A 173 -2.87 20.84 19.96
C ILE A 173 -4.29 20.63 20.51
N ASN A 174 -4.70 21.49 21.44
CA ASN A 174 -6.02 21.44 22.05
C ASN A 174 -6.83 22.67 21.63
N ARG A 175 -8.07 22.48 21.18
CA ARG A 175 -8.95 23.59 20.78
C ARG A 175 -9.42 24.42 21.98
N SER A 176 -9.53 23.81 23.15
CA SER A 176 -10.07 24.42 24.36
C SER A 176 -8.99 25.02 25.27
N ALA A 177 -7.72 24.96 24.89
CA ALA A 177 -6.61 25.49 25.67
C ALA A 177 -5.61 26.21 24.76
N GLU A 178 -4.99 27.27 25.27
CA GLU A 178 -3.95 27.99 24.55
C GLU A 178 -2.71 27.10 24.34
N PHE A 179 -2.17 27.11 23.13
CA PHE A 179 -0.92 26.42 22.85
C PHE A 179 0.26 27.17 23.48
N LYS A 180 1.07 26.43 24.25
CA LYS A 180 2.31 26.93 24.84
C LYS A 180 3.49 26.10 24.37
N LEU A 181 4.50 26.78 23.84
CA LEU A 181 5.75 26.21 23.41
C LEU A 181 6.46 25.53 24.59
N GLN A 182 6.77 24.25 24.43
CA GLN A 182 7.41 23.46 25.48
C GLN A 182 8.94 23.56 25.43
N ARG A 183 9.51 23.66 24.21
CA ARG A 183 10.95 23.66 23.98
C ARG A 183 11.32 24.74 22.98
N LYS A 184 12.14 25.69 23.43
CA LYS A 184 12.81 26.66 22.56
C LYS A 184 13.97 25.99 21.82
N ASN A 185 14.24 26.44 20.60
CA ASN A 185 15.40 26.02 19.82
C ASN A 185 15.95 27.24 19.09
N ASN A 186 17.17 27.65 19.43
CA ASN A 186 17.79 28.84 18.83
C ASN A 186 18.28 28.59 17.40
N ASP A 187 18.39 27.32 16.99
CA ASP A 187 18.75 26.97 15.62
C ASP A 187 17.54 27.05 14.67
N ILE A 188 16.31 27.18 15.17
CA ILE A 188 15.08 27.18 14.36
C ILE A 188 14.31 28.47 14.56
N GLU A 189 14.18 29.23 13.49
CA GLU A 189 13.35 30.44 13.44
C GLU A 189 12.13 30.17 12.56
N LEU A 190 10.93 30.25 13.14
CA LEU A 190 9.69 30.08 12.40
C LEU A 190 9.29 31.38 11.71
N TYR A 191 8.75 31.25 10.50
CA TYR A 191 8.17 32.35 9.73
C TYR A 191 6.71 31.99 9.41
N TYR A 192 5.82 32.97 9.55
CA TYR A 192 4.41 32.89 9.20
C TYR A 192 4.06 34.00 8.22
N ASN A 193 3.54 33.62 7.04
CA ASN A 193 3.25 34.54 5.94
C ASN A 193 4.41 35.51 5.62
N GLY A 194 5.64 34.97 5.61
CA GLY A 194 6.88 35.72 5.34
C GLY A 194 7.42 36.58 6.50
N SER A 195 6.73 36.66 7.64
CA SER A 195 7.17 37.42 8.82
C SER A 195 7.67 36.50 9.94
N PRO A 196 8.70 36.87 10.72
CA PRO A 196 9.20 36.03 11.80
C PRO A 196 8.15 35.87 12.90
N VAL A 197 7.97 34.64 13.38
CA VAL A 197 7.09 34.34 14.51
C VAL A 197 7.76 34.80 15.80
N VAL A 198 7.05 35.62 16.57
CA VAL A 198 7.55 36.17 17.83
C VAL A 198 7.11 35.27 18.98
N ILE A 199 8.02 34.96 19.90
CA ILE A 199 7.75 34.07 21.05
C ILE A 199 7.83 34.89 22.34
N LYS A 200 6.69 35.14 22.98
CA LYS A 200 6.58 35.87 24.27
C LYS A 200 5.88 34.96 25.27
N ASP A 201 6.47 34.77 26.46
CA ASP A 201 5.92 33.90 27.51
C ASP A 201 5.53 32.49 27.05
N ASN A 202 6.35 31.92 26.15
CA ASN A 202 6.12 30.64 25.48
C ASN A 202 4.87 30.58 24.60
N MET A 203 4.25 31.71 24.27
CA MET A 203 3.16 31.82 23.31
C MET A 203 3.69 32.30 21.96
N LEU A 204 3.01 31.89 20.89
CA LEU A 204 3.37 32.25 19.51
C LEU A 204 2.56 33.47 19.07
N TYR A 205 3.24 34.44 18.47
CA TYR A 205 2.65 35.65 17.93
C TYR A 205 3.03 35.82 16.46
N ALA A 206 2.07 36.24 15.64
CA ALA A 206 2.30 36.52 14.21
C ALA A 206 3.09 37.83 14.00
N ASN A 207 3.05 38.74 14.96
CA ASN A 207 3.79 40.00 15.01
C ASN A 207 3.91 40.45 16.48
N ASP A 208 4.39 41.66 16.76
CA ASP A 208 4.60 42.12 18.14
C ASP A 208 3.34 42.20 19.02
N SER A 209 2.15 42.30 18.42
CA SER A 209 0.87 42.51 19.14
C SER A 209 -0.16 41.39 18.97
N THR A 210 -0.06 40.59 17.90
CA THR A 210 -1.12 39.63 17.52
C THR A 210 -0.71 38.21 17.88
N GLN A 211 -1.36 37.65 18.91
CA GLN A 211 -1.20 36.25 19.28
C GLN A 211 -1.78 35.33 18.20
N MET A 212 -1.11 34.21 17.92
CA MET A 212 -1.59 33.23 16.95
C MET A 212 -2.88 32.57 17.42
N THR A 213 -3.83 32.46 16.48
CA THR A 213 -5.11 31.79 16.71
C THR A 213 -4.97 30.28 16.69
N TYR A 214 -6.00 29.55 17.14
CA TYR A 214 -6.04 28.10 17.00
C TYR A 214 -5.87 27.64 15.54
N SER A 215 -6.45 28.36 14.57
CA SER A 215 -6.30 28.02 13.14
C SER A 215 -4.86 28.18 12.63
N ASP A 216 -4.14 29.19 13.13
CA ASP A 216 -2.73 29.37 12.77
C ASP A 216 -1.89 28.22 13.34
N VAL A 217 -2.11 27.89 14.62
CA VAL A 217 -1.43 26.78 15.29
C VAL A 217 -1.82 25.42 14.67
N LEU A 218 -3.05 25.24 14.19
CA LEU A 218 -3.49 24.05 13.45
C LEU A 218 -2.68 23.86 12.17
N ARG A 219 -2.49 24.91 11.36
CA ARG A 219 -1.65 24.86 10.16
C ARG A 219 -0.19 24.54 10.49
N LEU A 220 0.33 25.06 11.60
CA LEU A 220 1.67 24.72 12.09
C LEU A 220 1.74 23.25 12.53
N SER A 221 0.68 22.74 13.16
CA SER A 221 0.55 21.34 13.55
C SER A 221 0.55 20.41 12.33
N GLU A 222 -0.19 20.75 11.28
CA GLU A 222 -0.19 20.02 10.01
C GLU A 222 1.20 20.02 9.37
N LEU A 223 1.90 21.16 9.35
CA LEU A 223 3.27 21.23 8.87
C LEU A 223 4.20 20.35 9.72
N ALA A 224 4.04 20.37 11.05
CA ALA A 224 4.84 19.54 11.95
C ALA A 224 4.67 18.04 11.67
N ILE A 225 3.43 17.61 11.40
CA ILE A 225 3.12 16.23 10.99
C ILE A 225 3.82 15.91 9.66
N ASN A 226 3.80 16.82 8.68
CA ASN A 226 4.51 16.62 7.41
C ASN A 226 6.03 16.53 7.59
N ILE A 227 6.63 17.38 8.43
CA ILE A 227 8.06 17.33 8.76
C ILE A 227 8.43 16.02 9.48
N ARG A 228 7.59 15.56 10.43
CA ARG A 228 7.77 14.25 11.10
C ARG A 228 7.79 13.12 10.08
N ASP A 229 6.87 13.15 9.12
CA ASP A 229 6.72 12.11 8.10
C ASP A 229 7.67 12.31 6.91
N LYS A 230 8.51 13.35 6.92
CA LYS A 230 9.41 13.73 5.80
C LYS A 230 8.67 14.02 4.48
N ARG A 231 7.44 14.52 4.58
CA ARG A 231 6.66 15.00 3.44
C ARG A 231 6.96 16.46 3.19
N GLY A 232 7.23 16.81 1.94
CA GLY A 232 7.36 18.20 1.49
C GLY A 232 6.18 18.57 0.59
N ASP A 233 6.07 17.86 -0.53
CA ASP A 233 5.05 18.06 -1.56
C ASP A 233 4.20 16.83 -1.83
N PHE A 234 4.68 15.63 -1.49
CA PHE A 234 4.01 14.37 -1.80
C PHE A 234 3.83 13.51 -0.55
N PHE A 235 2.76 12.73 -0.52
CA PHE A 235 2.58 11.68 0.50
C PHE A 235 3.47 10.47 0.23
N ALA A 236 3.67 10.13 -1.04
CA ALA A 236 4.62 9.08 -1.42
C ALA A 236 6.04 9.49 -1.06
N HIS A 237 6.78 8.62 -0.39
CA HIS A 237 8.18 8.82 -0.04
C HIS A 237 9.10 8.39 -1.19
N GLY A 238 10.25 9.06 -1.29
CA GLY A 238 11.26 8.82 -2.33
C GLY A 238 11.43 10.03 -3.26
N THR A 239 12.19 9.82 -4.32
CA THR A 239 12.47 10.85 -5.32
C THR A 239 11.47 10.78 -6.47
N TYR A 240 10.77 11.89 -6.75
CA TYR A 240 9.86 12.00 -7.89
C TYR A 240 10.57 11.69 -9.21
N GLY A 241 9.93 10.94 -10.09
CA GLY A 241 10.47 10.50 -11.37
C GLY A 241 11.39 9.26 -11.29
N LYS A 242 11.84 8.88 -10.09
CA LYS A 242 12.64 7.67 -9.85
C LYS A 242 11.87 6.62 -9.06
N ASP A 243 11.38 6.98 -7.88
CA ASP A 243 10.70 6.05 -6.97
C ASP A 243 9.19 6.06 -7.16
N PHE A 244 8.63 7.18 -7.59
CA PHE A 244 7.23 7.33 -7.98
C PHE A 244 7.08 8.46 -8.99
N ALA A 245 6.00 8.46 -9.75
CA ALA A 245 5.65 9.54 -10.67
C ALA A 245 4.14 9.70 -10.78
N ILE A 246 3.69 10.91 -11.12
CA ILE A 246 2.27 11.20 -11.32
C ILE A 246 2.00 11.22 -12.82
N TYR A 247 0.95 10.51 -13.22
CA TYR A 247 0.45 10.45 -14.58
C TYR A 247 -0.89 11.17 -14.66
N TYR A 248 -1.20 11.72 -15.83
CA TYR A 248 -2.53 12.21 -16.15
C TYR A 248 -2.90 11.74 -17.55
N ALA A 249 -4.06 11.07 -17.69
CA ALA A 249 -4.51 10.50 -18.95
C ALA A 249 -3.44 9.63 -19.64
N GLY A 250 -2.75 8.78 -18.88
CA GLY A 250 -1.70 7.88 -19.36
C GLY A 250 -0.35 8.55 -19.67
N LYS A 251 -0.21 9.86 -19.46
CA LYS A 251 1.02 10.61 -19.73
C LYS A 251 1.74 10.95 -18.44
N ALA A 252 3.03 10.62 -18.37
CA ALA A 252 3.88 11.00 -17.25
C ALA A 252 4.01 12.53 -17.16
N LEU A 253 3.87 13.06 -15.95
CA LEU A 253 4.10 14.47 -15.67
C LEU A 253 5.52 14.63 -15.13
N ALA A 254 6.15 15.75 -15.47
CA ALA A 254 7.34 16.23 -14.78
C ALA A 254 6.92 17.04 -13.56
N TYR A 255 7.81 17.14 -12.58
CA TYR A 255 7.63 18.00 -11.42
C TYR A 255 8.84 18.91 -11.28
N LYS A 256 8.62 20.22 -11.32
CA LYS A 256 9.68 21.22 -11.20
C LYS A 256 9.11 22.50 -10.62
N ASN A 257 9.89 23.17 -9.77
CA ASN A 257 9.47 24.40 -9.08
C ASN A 257 8.13 24.21 -8.34
N ARG A 258 7.97 23.05 -7.69
CA ARG A 258 6.76 22.68 -6.93
C ARG A 258 5.46 22.58 -7.75
N GLN A 259 5.56 22.50 -9.08
CA GLN A 259 4.45 22.45 -10.03
C GLN A 259 4.55 21.26 -10.98
N LEU A 260 3.40 20.67 -11.31
CA LEU A 260 3.32 19.61 -12.32
C LEU A 260 3.41 20.20 -13.72
N GLN A 261 4.15 19.55 -14.61
CA GLN A 261 4.40 20.02 -15.97
C GLN A 261 4.24 18.86 -16.96
N TYR A 262 3.78 19.17 -18.17
CA TYR A 262 3.74 18.22 -19.27
C TYR A 262 4.53 18.79 -20.45
N ASN A 263 5.53 18.04 -20.93
CA ASN A 263 6.46 18.46 -22.00
C ASN A 263 7.06 19.86 -21.76
N GLY A 264 7.45 20.17 -20.52
CA GLY A 264 8.03 21.46 -20.14
C GLY A 264 7.03 22.61 -19.92
N THR A 265 5.75 22.39 -20.21
CA THR A 265 4.68 23.37 -19.98
C THR A 265 3.98 23.07 -18.65
N VAL A 266 3.90 24.08 -17.77
CA VAL A 266 3.15 24.00 -16.50
C VAL A 266 1.67 23.71 -16.79
N LEU A 267 1.06 22.78 -16.05
CA LEU A 267 -0.37 22.51 -16.19
C LEU A 267 -1.20 23.76 -15.85
N LYS A 268 -2.36 23.89 -16.52
CA LYS A 268 -3.31 24.99 -16.26
C LYS A 268 -3.65 25.08 -14.75
N PRO A 269 -3.94 26.27 -14.20
CA PRO A 269 -4.21 26.43 -12.76
C PRO A 269 -5.27 25.47 -12.19
N HIS A 270 -6.40 25.29 -12.89
CA HIS A 270 -7.44 24.35 -12.46
C HIS A 270 -6.97 22.88 -12.43
N MET A 271 -6.03 22.51 -13.30
CA MET A 271 -5.44 21.16 -13.31
C MET A 271 -4.46 20.97 -12.16
N GLN A 272 -3.68 22.00 -11.80
CA GLN A 272 -2.82 21.95 -10.62
C GLN A 272 -3.63 21.77 -9.35
N LEU A 273 -4.71 22.56 -9.20
CA LEU A 273 -5.62 22.47 -8.06
C LEU A 273 -6.31 21.11 -8.01
N SER A 274 -6.77 20.61 -9.16
CA SER A 274 -7.35 19.26 -9.25
C SER A 274 -6.34 18.18 -8.86
N ALA A 275 -5.06 18.32 -9.21
CA ALA A 275 -4.02 17.39 -8.79
C ALA A 275 -3.79 17.43 -7.27
N MET A 276 -3.72 18.64 -6.70
CA MET A 276 -3.55 18.85 -5.26
C MET A 276 -4.68 18.20 -4.44
N GLN A 277 -5.91 18.26 -4.94
CA GLN A 277 -7.08 17.67 -4.28
C GLN A 277 -7.30 16.19 -4.62
N ALA A 278 -6.47 15.60 -5.48
CA ALA A 278 -6.68 14.24 -5.92
C ALA A 278 -6.14 13.23 -4.88
N ALA A 279 -7.01 12.30 -4.51
CA ALA A 279 -6.68 11.16 -3.68
C ALA A 279 -5.77 10.16 -4.44
N ASP A 280 -4.98 9.39 -3.69
CA ASP A 280 -4.21 8.27 -4.21
C ASP A 280 -5.13 7.06 -4.49
N THR A 281 -5.88 7.18 -5.58
CA THR A 281 -6.77 6.12 -6.06
C THR A 281 -6.01 4.88 -6.53
N ALA A 282 -4.77 5.04 -6.99
CA ALA A 282 -3.93 3.94 -7.44
C ALA A 282 -3.59 2.98 -6.30
N SER A 283 -3.13 3.51 -5.16
CA SER A 283 -2.90 2.73 -3.94
C SER A 283 -4.20 2.11 -3.43
N ALA A 284 -5.30 2.87 -3.38
CA ALA A 284 -6.58 2.36 -2.90
C ALA A 284 -7.05 1.10 -3.66
N TYR A 285 -6.99 1.12 -5.00
CA TYR A 285 -7.34 -0.06 -5.79
C TYR A 285 -6.34 -1.20 -5.62
N LEU A 286 -5.03 -0.91 -5.52
CA LEU A 286 -4.02 -1.94 -5.27
C LEU A 286 -4.38 -2.70 -4.00
N TYR A 287 -4.55 -2.00 -2.88
CA TYR A 287 -4.92 -2.60 -1.61
C TYR A 287 -6.24 -3.36 -1.69
N LEU A 288 -7.27 -2.80 -2.35
CA LEU A 288 -8.56 -3.48 -2.50
C LEU A 288 -8.42 -4.83 -3.22
N ILE A 289 -7.77 -4.84 -4.39
CA ILE A 289 -7.61 -6.03 -5.23
C ILE A 289 -6.78 -7.08 -4.50
N THR A 290 -5.62 -6.69 -3.96
CA THR A 290 -4.71 -7.64 -3.30
C THR A 290 -5.26 -8.13 -1.96
N PHE A 291 -6.02 -7.31 -1.22
CA PHE A 291 -6.65 -7.72 0.03
C PHE A 291 -7.78 -8.72 -0.21
N VAL A 292 -8.65 -8.47 -1.19
CA VAL A 292 -9.70 -9.42 -1.57
C VAL A 292 -9.07 -10.74 -2.02
N HIS A 293 -7.95 -10.72 -2.75
CA HIS A 293 -7.23 -11.95 -3.12
C HIS A 293 -6.70 -12.68 -1.89
N LEU A 294 -6.04 -11.96 -0.97
CA LEU A 294 -5.53 -12.52 0.27
C LEU A 294 -6.64 -13.18 1.10
N LEU A 295 -7.84 -12.59 1.16
CA LEU A 295 -8.99 -13.19 1.84
C LEU A 295 -9.36 -14.57 1.26
N HIS A 296 -9.40 -14.69 -0.07
CA HIS A 296 -9.66 -15.98 -0.72
C HIS A 296 -8.55 -17.01 -0.42
N VAL A 297 -7.29 -16.57 -0.44
CA VAL A 297 -6.14 -17.44 -0.10
C VAL A 297 -6.19 -17.89 1.36
N LEU A 298 -6.55 -17.01 2.30
CA LEU A 298 -6.69 -17.36 3.72
C LEU A 298 -7.76 -18.43 3.93
N ILE A 299 -8.94 -18.27 3.32
CA ILE A 299 -10.01 -19.27 3.37
C ILE A 299 -9.56 -20.60 2.76
N ALA A 300 -8.89 -20.54 1.60
CA ALA A 300 -8.36 -21.72 0.94
C ALA A 300 -7.27 -22.41 1.77
N LEU A 301 -6.44 -21.65 2.49
CA LEU A 301 -5.36 -22.17 3.33
C LEU A 301 -5.94 -22.92 4.54
N LEU A 302 -6.99 -22.40 5.17
CA LEU A 302 -7.69 -23.12 6.25
C LEU A 302 -8.23 -24.47 5.76
N TYR A 303 -8.80 -24.51 4.56
CA TYR A 303 -9.24 -25.76 3.96
C TYR A 303 -8.06 -26.67 3.58
N LEU A 304 -6.96 -26.10 3.09
CA LEU A 304 -5.74 -26.84 2.78
C LEU A 304 -5.13 -27.50 4.02
N VAL A 305 -5.17 -26.85 5.18
CA VAL A 305 -4.75 -27.46 6.47
C VAL A 305 -5.58 -28.70 6.77
N LYS A 306 -6.90 -28.65 6.60
CA LYS A 306 -7.78 -29.82 6.78
C LYS A 306 -7.40 -30.97 5.83
N VAL A 307 -7.10 -30.65 4.57
CA VAL A 307 -6.68 -31.65 3.57
C VAL A 307 -5.29 -32.21 3.91
N ALA A 308 -4.36 -31.38 4.35
CA ALA A 308 -3.05 -31.84 4.79
C ALA A 308 -3.16 -32.79 5.97
N ILE A 309 -3.93 -32.45 7.03
CA ILE A 309 -4.17 -33.34 8.18
C ILE A 309 -4.75 -34.68 7.71
N ALA A 310 -5.76 -34.66 6.85
CA ALA A 310 -6.36 -35.88 6.28
C ALA A 310 -5.36 -36.74 5.48
N SER A 311 -4.32 -36.12 4.89
CA SER A 311 -3.24 -36.86 4.21
C SER A 311 -2.34 -37.62 5.19
N PHE A 312 -2.17 -37.11 6.43
CA PHE A 312 -1.41 -37.80 7.46
C PHE A 312 -2.17 -38.97 8.08
N THR A 313 -3.51 -38.91 8.12
CA THR A 313 -4.37 -39.99 8.63
C THR A 313 -4.59 -41.13 7.63
N GLY A 314 -3.97 -41.10 6.44
CA GLY A 314 -4.08 -42.15 5.43
C GLY A 314 -5.43 -42.19 4.71
N LYS A 315 -6.23 -41.11 4.78
CA LYS A 315 -7.58 -41.06 4.20
C LYS A 315 -7.58 -41.04 2.67
N PHE A 316 -6.50 -40.58 2.05
CA PHE A 316 -6.39 -40.49 0.59
C PHE A 316 -5.63 -41.70 0.04
N SER A 317 -6.34 -42.49 -0.77
CA SER A 317 -5.79 -43.57 -1.61
C SER A 317 -6.18 -43.33 -3.06
N SER A 318 -5.65 -44.13 -3.99
CA SER A 318 -6.02 -44.08 -5.42
C SER A 318 -7.53 -44.06 -5.70
N GLN A 319 -8.35 -44.63 -4.80
CA GLN A 319 -9.81 -44.70 -4.93
C GLN A 319 -10.57 -43.49 -4.34
N ASP A 320 -9.97 -42.75 -3.40
CA ASP A 320 -10.61 -41.58 -2.76
C ASP A 320 -9.71 -40.35 -2.83
N THR A 321 -9.54 -39.80 -4.04
CA THR A 321 -8.74 -38.57 -4.28
C THR A 321 -9.58 -37.34 -4.60
N LEU A 322 -10.91 -37.45 -4.58
CA LEU A 322 -11.78 -36.39 -5.07
C LEU A 322 -11.58 -35.07 -4.31
N SER A 323 -11.61 -35.11 -2.98
CA SER A 323 -11.41 -33.90 -2.17
C SER A 323 -10.05 -33.27 -2.43
N LEU A 324 -8.98 -34.08 -2.50
CA LEU A 324 -7.62 -33.63 -2.78
C LEU A 324 -7.51 -32.93 -4.14
N ARG A 325 -8.14 -33.51 -5.18
CA ARG A 325 -8.18 -32.95 -6.54
C ARG A 325 -8.93 -31.63 -6.61
N LEU A 326 -10.11 -31.55 -5.97
CA LEU A 326 -10.90 -30.32 -5.94
C LEU A 326 -10.15 -29.19 -5.22
N SER A 327 -9.53 -29.50 -4.09
CA SER A 327 -8.67 -28.55 -3.36
C SER A 327 -7.52 -28.03 -4.21
N SER A 328 -6.86 -28.92 -4.95
CA SER A 328 -5.76 -28.55 -5.85
C SER A 328 -6.23 -27.67 -7.01
N ILE A 329 -7.36 -27.98 -7.66
CA ILE A 329 -7.93 -27.14 -8.72
C ILE A 329 -8.13 -25.71 -8.21
N PHE A 330 -8.75 -25.57 -7.03
CA PHE A 330 -9.00 -24.26 -6.43
C PHE A 330 -7.70 -23.54 -6.01
N TRP A 331 -6.75 -24.26 -5.41
CA TRP A 331 -5.46 -23.70 -4.99
C TRP A 331 -4.62 -23.19 -6.17
N HIS A 332 -4.55 -23.98 -7.26
CA HIS A 332 -3.87 -23.55 -8.48
C HIS A 332 -4.56 -22.36 -9.14
N PHE A 333 -5.89 -22.33 -9.14
CA PHE A 333 -6.63 -21.18 -9.61
C PHE A 333 -6.25 -19.90 -8.86
N LEU A 334 -6.17 -19.93 -7.52
CA LEU A 334 -5.77 -18.76 -6.73
C LEU A 334 -4.33 -18.32 -7.01
N GLY A 335 -3.42 -19.26 -7.25
CA GLY A 335 -2.04 -18.97 -7.67
C GLY A 335 -1.96 -18.35 -9.06
N LEU A 336 -2.71 -18.88 -10.03
CA LEU A 336 -2.80 -18.31 -11.38
C LEU A 336 -3.46 -16.93 -11.38
N LEU A 337 -4.50 -16.74 -10.57
CA LEU A 337 -5.13 -15.45 -10.35
C LEU A 337 -4.12 -14.44 -9.79
N TRP A 338 -3.31 -14.82 -8.79
CA TRP A 338 -2.25 -13.95 -8.28
C TRP A 338 -1.24 -13.55 -9.36
N LEU A 339 -0.79 -14.52 -10.17
CA LEU A 339 0.14 -14.25 -11.27
C LEU A 339 -0.46 -13.25 -12.26
N TYR A 340 -1.73 -13.43 -12.64
CA TYR A 340 -2.46 -12.47 -13.47
C TYR A 340 -2.50 -11.08 -12.82
N LEU A 341 -2.86 -10.98 -11.55
CA LEU A 341 -2.96 -9.71 -10.84
C LEU A 341 -1.61 -9.00 -10.72
N LEU A 342 -0.54 -9.73 -10.42
CA LEU A 342 0.80 -9.14 -10.36
C LEU A 342 1.24 -8.63 -11.73
N VAL A 343 1.01 -9.39 -12.80
CA VAL A 343 1.32 -8.96 -14.17
C VAL A 343 0.50 -7.71 -14.53
N PHE A 344 -0.80 -7.72 -14.24
CA PHE A 344 -1.68 -6.55 -14.43
C PHE A 344 -1.14 -5.33 -13.70
N LEU A 345 -0.76 -5.47 -12.43
CA LEU A 345 -0.18 -4.38 -11.65
C LEU A 345 1.16 -3.93 -12.24
N ILE A 346 2.07 -4.82 -12.63
CA ILE A 346 3.38 -4.40 -13.18
C ILE A 346 3.25 -3.58 -14.47
N PHE A 347 2.29 -3.90 -15.35
CA PHE A 347 2.17 -3.23 -16.65
C PHE A 347 1.22 -2.03 -16.66
N ILE A 348 0.18 -2.07 -15.82
CA ILE A 348 -0.89 -1.06 -15.85
C ILE A 348 -0.73 -0.06 -14.70
N HIS A 349 -0.23 -0.51 -13.53
CA HIS A 349 0.27 0.39 -12.49
C HIS A 349 1.55 1.08 -12.95
#